data_AF-A0A949JKD8-F1
#
_entry.id   AF-A0A949JKD8-F1
#
_cell.length_a   1.000
_cell.length_b   1.000
_cell.length_c   1.000
_cell.angle_alpha   90.00
_cell.angle_beta   90.00
_cell.angle_gamma   90.00
#
_symmetry.space_group_name_H-M   'P 1'
#
loop_
_entity.id
_entity.type
_entity.pdbx_description
1 polymer ?
#
loop_
_entity_poly.entity_id
_entity_poly.type
_entity_poly.pdbx_seq_one_letter_code
_entity_poly.pdbx_strand_id
1 'polypeptide(L)'
;MNDEHDASGATPQGHWTSTVPDETYLHGALELERTAQGLRPHRLPARARAQVSDGYLSVAESQPSGVRLVFGTEASSVELDTVRTKMAYEGAPPRPDGRYDLLVDGEPHDTATTTGGNVLLTDMSGRTPDLTPGPVGTVRFATLPPGPKTVEIWLPYNEITDLVALRTDAPVHPVAPGGRRWLHHGSSISQGSDAASAATIWPALAARSAGVRLTNLGFGGNAVLDPYTARAMRDTPADVISIKIGINIVNKDVMRLRAFGPAVHGFLDTVRDGHPHTPLLVVSPILCPIHEDTPGPLAPDLTAIGEGRLSFLATGDPAEVESGKLTLNVIRAELARIVEQRAAEDPHLHYLDGRELYGEQDHERLPLPDRLHPDAAAHEHLGERFAKLVLGPGGKLAEA
;
A
#
# COMPACT_ATOMS: atom_id res chain seq x y z
N MET A 1 -25.82 64.20 -8.36
CA MET A 1 -25.18 63.30 -9.35
C MET A 1 -23.75 63.14 -8.85
N ASN A 2 -23.56 62.34 -7.80
CA ASN A 2 -23.26 60.90 -7.84
C ASN A 2 -21.94 60.64 -8.58
N ASP A 3 -20.83 60.85 -7.86
CA ASP A 3 -19.59 60.13 -8.12
C ASP A 3 -19.47 59.06 -7.03
N GLU A 4 -19.77 57.81 -7.42
CA GLU A 4 -19.59 56.62 -6.59
C GLU A 4 -18.11 56.24 -6.56
N HIS A 5 -17.57 56.15 -5.34
CA HIS A 5 -16.29 55.52 -5.06
C HIS A 5 -16.37 54.01 -5.37
N ASP A 6 -15.75 53.59 -6.47
CA ASP A 6 -15.46 52.19 -6.74
C ASP A 6 -14.23 51.77 -5.93
N ALA A 7 -14.46 51.35 -4.69
CA ALA A 7 -13.47 50.67 -3.86
C ALA A 7 -13.40 49.20 -4.30
N SER A 8 -12.65 48.93 -5.37
CA SER A 8 -12.24 47.58 -5.71
C SER A 8 -11.33 47.04 -4.60
N GLY A 9 -11.91 46.23 -3.73
CA GLY A 9 -11.19 45.43 -2.75
C GLY A 9 -10.31 44.42 -3.48
N ALA A 10 -9.05 44.80 -3.70
CA ALA A 10 -8.02 43.86 -4.10
C ALA A 10 -7.81 42.87 -2.95
N THR A 11 -8.28 41.64 -3.11
CA THR A 11 -7.86 40.49 -2.32
C THR A 11 -6.33 40.43 -2.36
N PRO A 12 -5.62 40.28 -1.22
CA PRO A 12 -4.17 40.12 -1.26
C PRO A 12 -3.85 38.91 -2.13
N GLN A 13 -3.15 39.10 -3.25
CA GLN A 13 -2.51 38.02 -3.97
C GLN A 13 -1.44 37.45 -3.03
N GLY A 14 -1.82 36.43 -2.26
CA GLY A 14 -0.90 35.72 -1.36
C GLY A 14 0.31 35.26 -2.16
N HIS A 15 1.51 35.54 -1.64
CA HIS A 15 2.76 35.17 -2.27
C HIS A 15 2.92 33.64 -2.24
N TRP A 16 2.58 32.97 -3.35
CA TRP A 16 2.80 31.53 -3.48
C TRP A 16 4.30 31.23 -3.67
N THR A 17 4.81 30.29 -2.89
CA THR A 17 6.14 29.71 -3.04
C THR A 17 6.02 28.37 -3.74
N SER A 18 6.91 28.07 -4.69
CA SER A 18 6.99 26.77 -5.35
C SER A 18 8.26 26.05 -4.89
N THR A 19 8.10 24.86 -4.34
CA THR A 19 9.18 23.98 -3.88
C THR A 19 9.11 22.69 -4.70
N VAL A 20 10.23 22.28 -5.29
CA VAL A 20 10.32 20.93 -5.87
C VAL A 20 10.62 19.98 -4.71
N PRO A 21 9.71 19.03 -4.37
CA PRO A 21 9.99 18.08 -3.30
C PRO A 21 11.24 17.26 -3.60
N ASP A 22 11.95 16.82 -2.58
CA ASP A 22 13.06 15.88 -2.69
C ASP A 22 12.90 14.79 -1.62
N GLU A 23 13.91 13.93 -1.47
CA GLU A 23 13.89 12.81 -0.51
C GLU A 23 13.71 13.27 0.95
N THR A 24 14.06 14.51 1.29
CA THR A 24 13.91 15.03 2.67
C THR A 24 12.46 15.29 3.05
N TYR A 25 11.59 15.46 2.05
CA TYR A 25 10.14 15.63 2.24
C TYR A 25 9.37 14.32 2.13
N LEU A 26 9.99 13.26 1.61
CA LEU A 26 9.29 12.05 1.21
C LEU A 26 9.51 10.91 2.20
N HIS A 27 8.43 10.43 2.82
CA HIS A 27 8.49 9.32 3.76
C HIS A 27 7.83 8.07 3.16
N GLY A 28 8.46 6.90 3.34
CA GLY A 28 7.92 5.59 2.97
C GLY A 28 8.32 5.06 1.58
N ALA A 29 9.00 5.87 0.76
CA ALA A 29 9.62 5.41 -0.48
C ALA A 29 11.03 4.88 -0.23
N LEU A 30 11.49 3.93 -1.06
CA LEU A 30 12.87 3.41 -1.02
C LEU A 30 13.80 4.14 -1.98
N GLU A 31 13.25 4.78 -3.01
CA GLU A 31 14.01 5.54 -4.00
C GLU A 31 13.13 6.61 -4.64
N LEU A 32 13.75 7.69 -5.11
CA LEU A 32 13.11 8.76 -5.85
C LEU A 32 13.76 8.90 -7.23
N GLU A 33 13.06 8.45 -8.28
CA GLU A 33 13.55 8.51 -9.65
C GLU A 33 13.19 9.85 -10.31
N ARG A 34 14.14 10.48 -11.01
CA ARG A 34 13.85 11.64 -11.85
C ARG A 34 13.36 11.18 -13.22
N THR A 35 12.08 11.44 -13.51
CA THR A 35 11.44 11.16 -14.79
C THR A 35 11.40 12.41 -15.67
N ALA A 36 10.89 12.30 -16.89
CA ALA A 36 10.67 13.47 -17.75
C ALA A 36 9.52 14.37 -17.23
N GLN A 37 8.65 13.81 -16.37
CA GLN A 37 7.44 14.43 -15.87
C GLN A 37 7.62 15.03 -14.47
N GLY A 38 8.51 14.45 -13.66
CA GLY A 38 8.70 14.85 -12.27
C GLY A 38 9.58 13.88 -11.50
N LEU A 39 9.30 13.73 -10.21
CA LEU A 39 9.98 12.78 -9.32
C LEU A 39 9.04 11.63 -8.96
N ARG A 40 9.43 10.40 -9.30
CA ARG A 40 8.66 9.19 -9.04
C ARG A 40 9.14 8.48 -7.78
N PRO A 41 8.31 8.37 -6.74
CA PRO A 41 8.61 7.51 -5.60
C PRO A 41 8.51 6.04 -6.00
N HIS A 42 9.54 5.25 -5.70
CA HIS A 42 9.54 3.80 -5.88
C HIS A 42 9.55 3.08 -4.53
N ARG A 43 8.80 1.99 -4.45
CA ARG A 43 8.77 1.13 -3.26
C ARG A 43 9.71 -0.07 -3.37
N LEU A 44 10.32 -0.31 -4.53
CA LEU A 44 11.47 -1.21 -4.67
C LEU A 44 12.72 -0.42 -5.10
N PRO A 45 13.93 -0.79 -4.66
CA PRO A 45 15.17 -0.17 -5.13
C PRO A 45 15.47 -0.55 -6.59
N ALA A 46 16.24 0.29 -7.30
CA ALA A 46 16.54 0.13 -8.74
C ALA A 46 17.11 -1.25 -9.07
N ARG A 47 17.96 -1.79 -8.19
CA ARG A 47 18.52 -3.15 -8.36
C ARG A 47 17.44 -4.23 -8.36
N ALA A 48 16.39 -4.08 -7.56
CA ALA A 48 15.26 -5.00 -7.56
C ALA A 48 14.41 -4.78 -8.83
N ARG A 49 14.10 -3.52 -9.17
CA ARG A 49 13.34 -3.16 -10.39
C ARG A 49 14.00 -3.71 -11.66
N ALA A 50 15.33 -3.69 -11.75
CA ALA A 50 16.07 -4.26 -12.89
C ALA A 50 15.91 -5.78 -13.08
N GLN A 51 15.42 -6.50 -12.07
CA GLN A 51 15.12 -7.94 -12.14
C GLN A 51 13.63 -8.22 -12.39
N VAL A 52 12.76 -7.19 -12.34
CA VAL A 52 11.33 -7.34 -12.56
C VAL A 52 11.06 -7.47 -14.06
N SER A 53 10.62 -8.64 -14.49
CA SER A 53 10.13 -8.89 -15.85
C SER A 53 8.60 -8.82 -15.95
N ASP A 54 7.90 -8.82 -14.81
CA ASP A 54 6.45 -8.77 -14.75
C ASP A 54 5.96 -7.30 -14.76
N GLY A 55 5.23 -6.93 -15.81
CA GLY A 55 4.69 -5.57 -15.94
C GLY A 55 3.73 -5.19 -14.80
N TYR A 56 3.03 -6.17 -14.22
CA TYR A 56 2.10 -5.90 -13.14
C TYR A 56 2.80 -5.53 -11.83
N LEU A 57 3.90 -6.21 -11.48
CA LEU A 57 4.75 -5.79 -10.37
C LEU A 57 5.38 -4.41 -10.61
N SER A 58 5.86 -4.11 -11.82
CA SER A 58 6.41 -2.78 -12.15
C SER A 58 5.40 -1.66 -11.90
N VAL A 59 4.12 -1.89 -12.21
CA VAL A 59 3.04 -0.95 -11.87
C VAL A 59 2.84 -0.87 -10.36
N ALA A 60 2.67 -2.01 -9.69
CA ALA A 60 2.35 -2.07 -8.26
C ALA A 60 3.43 -1.40 -7.39
N GLU A 61 4.71 -1.61 -7.70
CA GLU A 61 5.82 -1.02 -6.93
C GLU A 61 5.97 0.50 -7.14
N SER A 62 5.63 0.98 -8.34
CA SER A 62 5.62 2.41 -8.70
C SER A 62 4.40 3.18 -8.16
N GLN A 63 3.38 2.48 -7.65
CA GLN A 63 2.24 3.10 -6.97
C GLN A 63 2.65 3.45 -5.52
N PRO A 64 2.48 4.70 -5.05
CA PRO A 64 3.05 5.21 -3.80
C PRO A 64 2.24 4.81 -2.55
N SER A 65 1.75 3.57 -2.47
CA SER A 65 1.02 3.08 -1.29
C SER A 65 1.86 3.20 -0.01
N GLY A 66 1.34 3.93 0.98
CA GLY A 66 2.03 4.22 2.24
C GLY A 66 3.09 5.32 2.17
N VAL A 67 3.31 5.90 0.99
CA VAL A 67 4.23 7.02 0.77
C VAL A 67 3.49 8.33 0.99
N ARG A 68 4.18 9.31 1.57
CA ARG A 68 3.63 10.63 1.87
C ARG A 68 4.67 11.73 1.85
N LEU A 69 4.24 12.94 1.51
CA LEU A 69 5.02 14.16 1.72
C LEU A 69 4.83 14.64 3.16
N VAL A 70 5.89 15.03 3.85
CA VAL A 70 5.85 15.55 5.22
C VAL A 70 6.69 16.82 5.32
N PHE A 71 6.08 17.90 5.83
CA PHE A 71 6.76 19.18 5.98
C PHE A 71 6.12 20.05 7.08
N GLY A 72 6.92 20.92 7.67
CA GLY A 72 6.46 21.96 8.57
C GLY A 72 6.15 23.24 7.79
N THR A 73 5.07 23.92 8.13
CA THR A 73 4.68 25.18 7.49
C THR A 73 3.70 25.99 8.35
N GLU A 74 3.52 27.26 8.02
CA GLU A 74 2.41 28.08 8.50
C GLU A 74 1.30 28.24 7.45
N ALA A 75 1.47 27.65 6.26
CA ALA A 75 0.60 27.81 5.10
C ALA A 75 -0.88 27.57 5.42
N SER A 76 -1.75 28.39 4.84
CA SER A 76 -3.20 28.23 4.92
C SER A 76 -3.77 27.47 3.71
N SER A 77 -2.97 27.37 2.63
CA SER A 77 -3.30 26.62 1.42
C SER A 77 -2.08 25.87 0.88
N VAL A 78 -2.32 24.65 0.40
CA VAL A 78 -1.30 23.79 -0.18
C VAL A 78 -1.82 23.25 -1.51
N GLU A 79 -0.97 23.29 -2.52
CA GLU A 79 -1.21 22.70 -3.83
C GLU A 79 -0.07 21.73 -4.18
N LEU A 80 -0.41 20.54 -4.65
CA LEU A 80 0.53 19.55 -5.14
C LEU A 80 0.25 19.29 -6.61
N ASP A 81 1.19 19.70 -7.46
CA ASP A 81 1.16 19.42 -8.89
C ASP A 81 1.74 18.03 -9.14
N THR A 82 0.98 17.21 -9.87
CA THR A 82 1.33 15.81 -10.14
C THR A 82 1.02 15.43 -11.58
N VAL A 83 1.76 14.43 -12.08
CA VAL A 83 1.34 13.66 -13.25
C VAL A 83 1.05 12.26 -12.74
N ARG A 84 -0.23 11.97 -12.47
CA ARG A 84 -0.64 10.59 -12.13
C ARG A 84 -0.68 9.71 -13.37
N THR A 85 -0.57 8.40 -13.22
CA THR A 85 -0.92 7.42 -14.24
C THR A 85 -2.01 6.50 -13.68
N LYS A 86 -3.23 6.67 -14.19
CA LYS A 86 -4.41 5.92 -13.77
C LYS A 86 -4.54 4.61 -14.54
N MET A 87 -4.84 3.53 -13.83
CA MET A 87 -5.06 2.22 -14.44
C MET A 87 -6.49 2.12 -14.99
N ALA A 88 -6.63 1.70 -16.24
CA ALA A 88 -7.89 1.39 -16.89
C ALA A 88 -7.84 -0.01 -17.51
N TYR A 89 -8.99 -0.71 -17.54
CA TYR A 89 -9.09 -2.04 -18.12
C TYR A 89 -10.11 -2.07 -19.24
N GLU A 90 -9.74 -2.67 -20.37
CA GLU A 90 -10.64 -2.81 -21.52
C GLU A 90 -11.89 -3.62 -21.13
N GLY A 91 -13.07 -3.09 -21.42
CA GLY A 91 -14.35 -3.73 -21.11
C GLY A 91 -14.78 -3.68 -19.64
N ALA A 92 -14.00 -3.04 -18.75
CA ALA A 92 -14.36 -2.86 -17.35
C ALA A 92 -14.84 -1.42 -17.06
N PRO A 93 -15.70 -1.22 -16.04
CA PRO A 93 -16.04 0.12 -15.56
C PRO A 93 -14.80 0.92 -15.14
N PRO A 94 -14.81 2.26 -15.32
CA PRO A 94 -13.70 3.09 -14.88
C PRO A 94 -13.53 3.00 -13.36
N ARG A 95 -12.30 2.79 -12.90
CA ARG A 95 -11.97 2.82 -11.47
C ARG A 95 -12.08 4.26 -10.95
N PRO A 96 -12.43 4.46 -9.66
CA PRO A 96 -12.39 5.77 -9.03
C PRO A 96 -11.00 6.42 -9.14
N ASP A 97 -10.96 7.74 -9.12
CA ASP A 97 -9.71 8.48 -9.03
C ASP A 97 -9.01 8.22 -7.69
N GLY A 98 -7.67 8.15 -7.72
CA GLY A 98 -6.84 8.10 -6.54
C GLY A 98 -7.06 9.33 -5.65
N ARG A 99 -7.21 9.08 -4.36
CA ARG A 99 -7.40 10.11 -3.34
C ARG A 99 -6.10 10.41 -2.60
N TYR A 100 -5.84 11.70 -2.43
CA TYR A 100 -4.78 12.25 -1.60
C TYR A 100 -5.39 12.69 -0.29
N ASP A 101 -4.84 12.23 0.82
CA ASP A 101 -5.34 12.61 2.15
C ASP A 101 -4.37 13.56 2.82
N LEU A 102 -4.91 14.65 3.36
CA LEU A 102 -4.20 15.65 4.12
C LEU A 102 -4.39 15.39 5.60
N LEU A 103 -3.28 15.26 6.33
CA LEU A 103 -3.26 15.30 7.79
C LEU A 103 -2.55 16.56 8.26
N VAL A 104 -3.03 17.13 9.36
CA VAL A 104 -2.41 18.25 10.07
C VAL A 104 -2.12 17.80 11.49
N ASP A 105 -0.85 17.85 11.89
CA ASP A 105 -0.37 17.41 13.20
C ASP A 105 -0.83 15.98 13.57
N GLY A 106 -0.87 15.09 12.57
CA GLY A 106 -1.24 13.69 12.70
C GLY A 106 -2.76 13.41 12.59
N GLU A 107 -3.59 14.44 12.61
CA GLU A 107 -5.05 14.32 12.53
C GLU A 107 -5.56 14.47 11.09
N PRO A 108 -6.54 13.65 10.64
CA PRO A 108 -7.14 13.80 9.32
C PRO A 108 -7.79 15.17 9.17
N HIS A 109 -7.51 15.87 8.08
CA HIS A 109 -8.03 17.21 7.82
C HIS A 109 -8.89 17.27 6.56
N ASP A 110 -8.40 16.77 5.43
CA ASP A 110 -9.11 16.87 4.14
C ASP A 110 -8.70 15.74 3.18
N THR A 111 -9.47 15.55 2.11
CA THR A 111 -9.18 14.60 1.04
C THR A 111 -9.48 15.22 -0.32
N ALA A 112 -8.60 15.03 -1.29
CA ALA A 112 -8.73 15.61 -2.62
C ALA A 112 -8.31 14.62 -3.71
N THR A 113 -8.76 14.89 -4.93
CA THR A 113 -8.33 14.16 -6.14
C THR A 113 -7.78 15.14 -7.17
N THR A 114 -7.16 14.61 -8.21
CA THR A 114 -6.76 15.38 -9.39
C THR A 114 -7.26 14.65 -10.63
N THR A 115 -7.62 15.38 -11.69
CA THR A 115 -8.10 14.77 -12.95
C THR A 115 -7.04 14.75 -14.06
N GLY A 116 -5.93 15.47 -13.88
CA GLY A 116 -4.79 15.44 -14.81
C GLY A 116 -4.05 14.10 -14.80
N GLY A 117 -3.07 13.96 -15.69
CA GLY A 117 -2.20 12.79 -15.79
C GLY A 117 -2.57 11.81 -16.90
N ASN A 118 -1.78 10.74 -16.97
CA ASN A 118 -1.86 9.71 -17.98
C ASN A 118 -2.93 8.65 -17.63
N VAL A 119 -3.38 7.92 -18.65
CA VAL A 119 -4.19 6.71 -18.50
C VAL A 119 -3.43 5.55 -19.13
N LEU A 120 -3.24 4.48 -18.37
CA LEU A 120 -2.68 3.22 -18.84
C LEU A 120 -3.82 2.23 -19.07
N LEU A 121 -4.22 2.04 -20.32
CA LEU A 121 -5.24 1.07 -20.70
C LEU A 121 -4.59 -0.30 -20.85
N THR A 122 -5.01 -1.23 -20.01
CA THR A 122 -4.54 -2.61 -20.00
C THR A 122 -5.67 -3.51 -20.48
N ASP A 123 -5.38 -4.46 -21.36
CA ASP A 123 -6.32 -5.56 -21.61
C ASP A 123 -5.99 -6.78 -20.76
N MET A 124 -7.01 -7.58 -20.50
CA MET A 124 -6.86 -8.83 -19.75
C MET A 124 -6.24 -9.96 -20.61
N SER A 125 -5.86 -9.67 -21.86
CA SER A 125 -5.26 -10.63 -22.80
C SER A 125 -3.73 -10.62 -22.81
N GLY A 126 -3.11 -9.71 -22.05
CA GLY A 126 -1.66 -9.61 -21.89
C GLY A 126 -0.94 -8.89 -23.03
N ARG A 127 -1.63 -8.09 -23.84
CA ARG A 127 -0.94 -7.19 -24.78
C ARG A 127 -0.26 -6.05 -24.00
N THR A 128 0.73 -5.44 -24.63
CA THR A 128 1.39 -4.25 -24.10
C THR A 128 0.34 -3.17 -23.78
N PRO A 129 0.31 -2.60 -22.57
CA PRO A 129 -0.66 -1.57 -22.23
C PRO A 129 -0.48 -0.31 -23.09
N ASP A 130 -1.59 0.33 -23.44
CA ASP A 130 -1.60 1.59 -24.19
C ASP A 130 -1.60 2.78 -23.21
N LEU A 131 -0.54 3.60 -23.27
CA LEU A 131 -0.42 4.82 -22.47
C LEU A 131 -0.98 6.01 -23.25
N THR A 132 -2.01 6.64 -22.71
CA THR A 132 -2.52 7.95 -23.18
C THR A 132 -1.99 9.04 -22.26
N PRO A 133 -1.09 9.93 -22.73
CA PRO A 133 -0.58 11.01 -21.89
C PRO A 133 -1.64 12.07 -21.58
N GLY A 134 -1.50 12.74 -20.44
CA GLY A 134 -2.33 13.90 -20.08
C GLY A 134 -1.54 15.01 -19.39
N PRO A 135 -2.17 16.17 -19.15
CA PRO A 135 -1.50 17.33 -18.56
C PRO A 135 -1.18 17.12 -17.07
N VAL A 136 -0.30 17.97 -16.52
CA VAL A 136 -0.15 18.10 -15.06
C VAL A 136 -1.50 18.43 -14.44
N GLY A 137 -1.83 17.78 -13.33
CA GLY A 137 -3.00 18.08 -12.53
C GLY A 137 -2.62 18.55 -11.13
N THR A 138 -3.42 19.45 -10.56
CA THR A 138 -3.19 20.01 -9.24
C THR A 138 -4.17 19.43 -8.23
N VAL A 139 -3.63 18.87 -7.14
CA VAL A 139 -4.38 18.56 -5.92
C VAL A 139 -4.33 19.80 -5.04
N ARG A 140 -5.48 20.33 -4.60
CA ARG A 140 -5.54 21.54 -3.78
C ARG A 140 -6.20 21.24 -2.44
N PHE A 141 -5.55 21.68 -1.37
CA PHE A 141 -6.11 21.77 -0.03
C PHE A 141 -6.13 23.23 0.40
N ALA A 142 -7.28 23.70 0.88
CA ALA A 142 -7.46 25.07 1.35
C ALA A 142 -7.90 25.07 2.82
N THR A 143 -7.85 26.24 3.45
CA THR A 143 -8.39 26.45 4.81
C THR A 143 -7.69 25.64 5.90
N LEU A 144 -6.37 25.44 5.80
CA LEU A 144 -5.61 24.79 6.86
C LEU A 144 -5.61 25.65 8.15
N PRO A 145 -5.51 25.04 9.35
CA PRO A 145 -5.51 25.77 10.62
C PRO A 145 -4.37 26.80 10.68
N PRO A 146 -4.54 27.98 11.31
CA PRO A 146 -3.49 28.99 11.39
C PRO A 146 -2.31 28.54 12.28
N GLY A 147 -1.14 29.13 12.07
CA GLY A 147 0.07 28.92 12.88
C GLY A 147 0.96 27.76 12.42
N PRO A 148 2.10 27.52 13.11
CA PRO A 148 3.03 26.45 12.78
C PRO A 148 2.37 25.07 12.95
N LYS A 149 2.53 24.20 11.96
CA LYS A 149 1.96 22.86 11.91
C LYS A 149 2.81 21.93 11.06
N THR A 150 2.69 20.63 11.31
CA THR A 150 3.18 19.57 10.43
C THR A 150 2.07 19.14 9.49
N VAL A 151 2.36 19.11 8.20
CA VAL A 151 1.43 18.65 7.16
C VAL A 151 1.95 17.33 6.61
N GLU A 152 1.05 16.34 6.49
CA GLU A 152 1.29 15.12 5.71
C GLU A 152 0.32 15.04 4.54
N ILE A 153 0.82 14.76 3.33
CA ILE A 153 -0.01 14.44 2.16
C ILE A 153 0.26 12.99 1.77
N TRP A 154 -0.70 12.11 2.07
CA TRP A 154 -0.65 10.70 1.71
C TRP A 154 -0.99 10.51 0.24
N LEU A 155 -0.12 9.80 -0.49
CA LEU A 155 -0.23 9.61 -1.93
C LEU A 155 -1.11 8.39 -2.27
N PRO A 156 -1.85 8.41 -3.38
CA PRO A 156 -2.83 7.37 -3.72
C PRO A 156 -2.18 6.00 -3.91
N TYR A 157 -2.79 4.94 -3.35
CA TYR A 157 -2.24 3.58 -3.43
C TYR A 157 -2.48 2.87 -4.78
N ASN A 158 -3.33 3.44 -5.64
CA ASN A 158 -3.88 2.81 -6.85
C ASN A 158 -3.48 3.52 -8.16
N GLU A 159 -2.65 4.55 -8.10
CA GLU A 159 -2.17 5.31 -9.25
C GLU A 159 -0.66 5.52 -9.12
N ILE A 160 0.08 5.50 -10.22
CA ILE A 160 1.49 5.94 -10.18
C ILE A 160 1.46 7.47 -10.10
N THR A 161 2.31 8.09 -9.28
CA THR A 161 2.31 9.56 -9.10
C THR A 161 3.71 10.12 -9.30
N ASP A 162 3.91 10.85 -10.39
CA ASP A 162 5.09 11.71 -10.55
C ASP A 162 4.83 13.07 -9.87
N LEU A 163 5.70 13.46 -8.95
CA LEU A 163 5.63 14.73 -8.20
C LEU A 163 6.30 15.85 -9.00
N VAL A 164 5.58 16.94 -9.24
CA VAL A 164 6.08 18.07 -10.06
C VAL A 164 6.50 19.25 -9.17
N ALA A 165 5.57 19.76 -8.36
CA ALA A 165 5.81 20.91 -7.50
C ALA A 165 4.87 20.91 -6.29
N LEU A 166 5.41 21.28 -5.12
CA LEU A 166 4.66 21.62 -3.92
C LEU A 166 4.56 23.15 -3.86
N ARG A 167 3.36 23.68 -3.97
CA ARG A 167 3.07 25.11 -3.92
C ARG A 167 2.33 25.45 -2.63
N THR A 168 2.78 26.47 -1.92
CA THR A 168 2.21 26.89 -0.63
C THR A 168 2.22 28.42 -0.51
N ASP A 169 1.30 28.97 0.27
CA ASP A 169 1.26 30.42 0.57
C ASP A 169 2.15 30.84 1.75
N ALA A 170 2.93 29.90 2.31
CA ALA A 170 4.01 30.15 3.25
C ALA A 170 5.17 29.16 3.02
N PRO A 171 6.41 29.45 3.47
CA PRO A 171 7.54 28.54 3.32
C PRO A 171 7.28 27.16 3.94
N VAL A 172 7.95 26.15 3.37
CA VAL A 172 7.98 24.76 3.88
C VAL A 172 9.38 24.39 4.33
N HIS A 173 9.48 23.47 5.29
CA HIS A 173 10.75 22.88 5.69
C HIS A 173 10.59 21.39 5.99
N PRO A 174 11.61 20.55 5.78
CA PRO A 174 11.57 19.13 6.11
C PRO A 174 11.34 18.90 7.61
N VAL A 175 10.61 17.86 7.96
CA VAL A 175 10.41 17.42 9.35
C VAL A 175 11.16 16.12 9.56
N ALA A 176 12.00 16.08 10.59
CA ALA A 176 12.73 14.87 10.94
C ALA A 176 11.75 13.73 11.29
N PRO A 177 11.84 12.56 10.64
CA PRO A 177 10.91 11.48 10.89
C PRO A 177 11.12 10.87 12.30
N GLY A 178 10.07 10.91 13.13
CA GLY A 178 10.04 10.31 14.47
C GLY A 178 9.45 8.90 14.51
N GLY A 179 9.70 8.13 15.58
CA GLY A 179 9.14 6.79 15.81
C GLY A 179 9.93 5.62 15.19
N ARG A 180 9.57 4.39 15.57
CA ARG A 180 10.19 3.16 15.07
C ARG A 180 9.88 2.94 13.58
N ARG A 181 10.82 2.41 12.82
CA ARG A 181 10.67 2.03 11.41
C ARG A 181 9.97 0.67 11.33
N TRP A 182 8.77 0.67 10.80
CA TRP A 182 8.02 -0.54 10.49
C TRP A 182 8.08 -0.83 8.99
N LEU A 183 8.75 -1.92 8.65
CA LEU A 183 8.78 -2.45 7.29
C LEU A 183 7.72 -3.55 7.14
N HIS A 184 6.76 -3.34 6.25
CA HIS A 184 5.70 -4.30 5.97
C HIS A 184 5.80 -4.83 4.53
N HIS A 185 5.66 -6.13 4.33
CA HIS A 185 5.45 -6.73 3.01
C HIS A 185 4.13 -7.52 2.99
N GLY A 186 3.42 -7.46 1.87
CA GLY A 186 2.17 -8.18 1.69
C GLY A 186 1.57 -8.03 0.29
N SER A 187 0.30 -8.41 0.16
CA SER A 187 -0.43 -8.48 -1.11
C SER A 187 -1.19 -7.19 -1.44
N SER A 188 -2.17 -7.28 -2.35
CA SER A 188 -3.14 -6.23 -2.69
C SER A 188 -3.87 -5.66 -1.49
N ILE A 189 -4.19 -6.51 -0.51
CA ILE A 189 -4.81 -6.09 0.75
C ILE A 189 -3.88 -5.15 1.52
N SER A 190 -2.57 -5.43 1.56
CA SER A 190 -1.61 -4.51 2.20
C SER A 190 -1.31 -3.29 1.34
N GLN A 191 -1.41 -3.41 0.02
CA GLN A 191 -1.31 -2.25 -0.86
C GLN A 191 -2.48 -1.27 -0.63
N GLY A 192 -3.67 -1.77 -0.30
CA GLY A 192 -4.83 -0.93 -0.03
C GLY A 192 -6.02 -1.16 -0.95
N SER A 193 -6.05 -2.23 -1.75
CA SER A 193 -7.17 -2.52 -2.64
C SER A 193 -8.51 -2.39 -1.93
N ASP A 194 -9.35 -1.50 -2.46
CA ASP A 194 -10.71 -1.19 -2.00
C ASP A 194 -10.82 -0.49 -0.64
N ALA A 195 -9.69 0.01 -0.10
CA ALA A 195 -9.69 1.02 0.95
C ALA A 195 -10.30 2.34 0.44
N ALA A 196 -10.88 3.13 1.36
CA ALA A 196 -11.51 4.40 1.01
C ALA A 196 -10.54 5.42 0.41
N SER A 197 -9.29 5.46 0.91
CA SER A 197 -8.29 6.48 0.54
C SER A 197 -6.86 6.07 0.96
N ALA A 198 -5.87 6.92 0.67
CA ALA A 198 -4.45 6.65 0.89
C ALA A 198 -4.06 6.46 2.37
N ALA A 199 -4.56 7.31 3.26
CA ALA A 199 -4.28 7.28 4.69
C ALA A 199 -5.15 6.27 5.46
N THR A 200 -6.13 5.65 4.79
CA THR A 200 -7.08 4.68 5.37
C THR A 200 -6.81 3.23 4.95
N ILE A 201 -5.73 2.97 4.20
CA ILE A 201 -5.25 1.60 4.03
C ILE A 201 -4.87 1.02 5.41
N TRP A 202 -5.05 -0.28 5.61
CA TRP A 202 -4.91 -0.86 6.95
C TRP A 202 -3.50 -0.69 7.54
N PRO A 203 -2.38 -0.75 6.75
CA PRO A 203 -1.06 -0.48 7.31
C PRO A 203 -0.88 0.98 7.72
N ALA A 204 -1.48 1.94 7.00
CA ALA A 204 -1.39 3.36 7.35
C ALA A 204 -2.14 3.64 8.67
N LEU A 205 -3.34 3.10 8.82
CA LEU A 205 -4.13 3.19 10.05
C LEU A 205 -3.39 2.56 11.24
N ALA A 206 -2.85 1.35 11.06
CA ALA A 206 -2.09 0.67 12.10
C ALA A 206 -0.83 1.46 12.51
N ALA A 207 -0.11 2.00 11.52
CA ALA A 207 1.12 2.76 11.75
C ALA A 207 0.85 4.05 12.53
N ARG A 208 -0.18 4.80 12.12
CA ARG A 208 -0.59 6.04 12.79
C ARG A 208 -1.06 5.78 14.21
N SER A 209 -1.90 4.75 14.41
CA SER A 209 -2.38 4.37 15.74
C SER A 209 -1.26 3.98 16.70
N ALA A 210 -0.21 3.33 16.20
CA ALA A 210 0.92 2.89 17.00
C ALA A 210 2.13 3.86 17.04
N GLY A 211 2.07 4.99 16.35
CA GLY A 211 3.17 5.96 16.28
C GLY A 211 4.45 5.41 15.62
N VAL A 212 4.31 4.52 14.63
CA VAL A 212 5.44 3.95 13.88
C VAL A 212 5.50 4.48 12.44
N ARG A 213 6.69 4.46 11.85
CA ARG A 213 6.96 4.89 10.46
C ARG A 213 6.82 3.73 9.51
N LEU A 214 5.75 3.74 8.73
CA LEU A 214 5.50 2.73 7.70
C LEU A 214 6.41 2.92 6.47
N THR A 215 7.06 1.82 6.08
CA THR A 215 7.48 1.54 4.71
C THR A 215 6.67 0.35 4.21
N ASN A 216 5.76 0.57 3.27
CA ASN A 216 4.83 -0.45 2.79
C ASN A 216 5.33 -1.06 1.48
N LEU A 217 5.75 -2.31 1.53
CA LEU A 217 6.08 -3.14 0.36
C LEU A 217 4.93 -4.08 0.00
N GLY A 218 3.68 -3.67 0.25
CA GLY A 218 2.49 -4.36 -0.22
C GLY A 218 2.34 -4.23 -1.74
N PHE A 219 2.44 -5.33 -2.49
CA PHE A 219 2.34 -5.34 -3.95
C PHE A 219 1.18 -6.19 -4.42
N GLY A 220 0.19 -5.56 -5.04
CA GLY A 220 -1.03 -6.16 -5.55
C GLY A 220 -0.74 -7.32 -6.46
N GLY A 221 -1.26 -8.50 -6.11
CA GLY A 221 -1.04 -9.75 -6.84
C GLY A 221 0.39 -10.31 -6.83
N ASN A 222 1.38 -9.63 -6.23
CA ASN A 222 2.80 -9.95 -6.41
C ASN A 222 3.51 -10.35 -5.11
N ALA A 223 2.78 -10.64 -4.03
CA ALA A 223 3.36 -11.22 -2.82
C ALA A 223 3.62 -12.73 -2.99
N VAL A 224 4.57 -13.09 -3.85
CA VAL A 224 4.85 -14.48 -4.27
C VAL A 224 6.24 -14.98 -3.88
N LEU A 225 6.84 -14.39 -2.83
CA LEU A 225 8.15 -14.74 -2.28
C LEU A 225 9.32 -14.46 -3.22
N ASP A 226 9.24 -13.37 -3.98
CA ASP A 226 10.31 -12.95 -4.88
C ASP A 226 11.64 -12.69 -4.15
N PRO A 227 12.75 -13.29 -4.59
CA PRO A 227 14.05 -13.09 -3.95
C PRO A 227 14.55 -11.64 -4.01
N TYR A 228 14.19 -10.88 -5.05
CA TYR A 228 14.56 -9.46 -5.14
C TYR A 228 13.79 -8.59 -4.13
N THR A 229 12.57 -8.97 -3.77
CA THR A 229 11.80 -8.32 -2.68
C THR A 229 12.41 -8.67 -1.33
N ALA A 230 12.79 -9.94 -1.09
CA ALA A 230 13.49 -10.33 0.14
C ALA A 230 14.81 -9.55 0.33
N ARG A 231 15.60 -9.37 -0.74
CA ARG A 231 16.82 -8.55 -0.72
C ARG A 231 16.54 -7.07 -0.48
N ALA A 232 15.48 -6.53 -1.09
CA ALA A 232 15.06 -5.16 -0.80
C ALA A 232 14.73 -5.00 0.69
N MET A 233 14.02 -5.95 1.29
CA MET A 233 13.72 -5.94 2.73
C MET A 233 14.98 -6.07 3.60
N ARG A 234 15.88 -6.98 3.23
CA ARG A 234 17.19 -7.16 3.88
C ARG A 234 17.97 -5.86 3.96
N ASP A 235 18.02 -5.12 2.85
CA ASP A 235 18.83 -3.91 2.72
C ASP A 235 18.10 -2.65 3.24
N THR A 236 16.79 -2.73 3.51
CA THR A 236 15.99 -1.62 4.04
C THR A 236 16.08 -1.56 5.56
N PRO A 237 16.52 -0.44 6.16
CA PRO A 237 16.58 -0.32 7.61
C PRO A 237 15.19 -0.41 8.28
N ALA A 238 15.06 -1.26 9.28
CA ALA A 238 13.81 -1.50 9.99
C ALA A 238 14.07 -1.77 11.48
N ASP A 239 13.17 -1.29 12.33
CA ASP A 239 13.17 -1.58 13.76
C ASP A 239 12.19 -2.72 14.09
N VAL A 240 11.15 -2.88 13.26
CA VAL A 240 10.24 -4.03 13.27
C VAL A 240 9.82 -4.41 11.85
N ILE A 241 9.66 -5.69 11.60
CA ILE A 241 9.32 -6.24 10.28
C ILE A 241 8.06 -7.09 10.36
N SER A 242 7.21 -7.00 9.35
CA SER A 242 6.10 -7.95 9.18
C SER A 242 5.98 -8.39 7.72
N ILE A 243 5.73 -9.69 7.52
CA ILE A 243 5.67 -10.32 6.20
C ILE A 243 4.38 -11.11 6.13
N LYS A 244 3.42 -10.64 5.32
CA LYS A 244 2.14 -11.30 5.10
C LYS A 244 2.19 -12.14 3.82
N ILE A 245 2.07 -13.46 3.97
CA ILE A 245 2.32 -14.44 2.88
C ILE A 245 1.06 -15.26 2.60
N GLY A 246 0.76 -15.51 1.31
CA GLY A 246 -0.12 -16.63 0.93
C GLY A 246 -1.12 -16.35 -0.18
N ILE A 247 -1.99 -15.35 -0.03
CA ILE A 247 -3.15 -15.18 -0.96
C ILE A 247 -2.72 -15.10 -2.43
N ASN A 248 -1.65 -14.39 -2.77
CA ASN A 248 -1.19 -14.30 -4.16
C ASN A 248 -0.54 -15.58 -4.68
N ILE A 249 0.06 -16.37 -3.79
CA ILE A 249 0.61 -17.69 -4.13
C ILE A 249 -0.53 -18.63 -4.54
N VAL A 250 -1.63 -18.63 -3.77
CA VAL A 250 -2.82 -19.43 -4.08
C VAL A 250 -3.53 -18.89 -5.31
N ASN A 251 -3.83 -17.59 -5.38
CA ASN A 251 -4.54 -16.98 -6.50
C ASN A 251 -3.91 -17.30 -7.86
N LYS A 252 -2.58 -17.34 -7.93
CA LYS A 252 -1.84 -17.57 -9.18
C LYS A 252 -1.44 -19.04 -9.39
N ASP A 253 -1.70 -19.92 -8.43
CA ASP A 253 -1.27 -21.33 -8.45
C ASP A 253 0.24 -21.52 -8.74
N VAL A 254 1.08 -20.60 -8.26
CA VAL A 254 2.49 -20.47 -8.71
C VAL A 254 3.43 -21.55 -8.19
N MET A 255 3.03 -22.27 -7.15
CA MET A 255 3.86 -23.32 -6.57
C MET A 255 3.03 -24.39 -5.85
N ARG A 256 3.69 -25.50 -5.53
CA ARG A 256 3.14 -26.61 -4.73
C ARG A 256 3.79 -26.61 -3.34
N LEU A 257 3.19 -27.32 -2.40
CA LEU A 257 3.66 -27.40 -1.01
C LEU A 257 5.16 -27.73 -0.89
N ARG A 258 5.66 -28.65 -1.72
CA ARG A 258 7.08 -29.03 -1.75
C ARG A 258 8.02 -27.86 -2.07
N ALA A 259 7.59 -26.89 -2.88
CA ALA A 259 8.37 -25.70 -3.22
C ALA A 259 8.10 -24.53 -2.26
N PHE A 260 6.89 -24.44 -1.72
CA PHE A 260 6.47 -23.38 -0.81
C PHE A 260 7.33 -23.32 0.46
N GLY A 261 7.50 -24.45 1.17
CA GLY A 261 8.27 -24.47 2.42
C GLY A 261 9.70 -23.93 2.25
N PRO A 262 10.50 -24.48 1.32
CA PRO A 262 11.85 -23.96 1.03
C PRO A 262 11.87 -22.49 0.57
N ALA A 263 10.87 -22.03 -0.20
CA ALA A 263 10.77 -20.63 -0.62
C ALA A 263 10.56 -19.69 0.57
N VAL A 264 9.70 -20.07 1.53
CA VAL A 264 9.51 -19.31 2.78
C VAL A 264 10.81 -19.28 3.58
N HIS A 265 11.48 -20.42 3.76
CA HIS A 265 12.78 -20.45 4.44
C HIS A 265 13.80 -19.51 3.79
N GLY A 266 13.99 -19.60 2.47
CA GLY A 266 14.94 -18.74 1.75
C GLY A 266 14.59 -17.25 1.82
N PHE A 267 13.30 -16.91 1.82
CA PHE A 267 12.85 -15.52 2.01
C PHE A 267 13.20 -15.01 3.42
N LEU A 268 12.89 -15.80 4.46
CA LEU A 268 13.20 -15.45 5.85
C LEU A 268 14.70 -15.38 6.12
N ASP A 269 15.48 -16.32 5.59
CA ASP A 269 16.95 -16.32 5.70
C ASP A 269 17.54 -15.06 5.06
N THR A 270 17.09 -14.71 3.85
CA THR A 270 17.54 -13.50 3.17
C THR A 270 17.24 -12.24 3.98
N VAL A 271 16.04 -12.14 4.60
CA VAL A 271 15.72 -10.99 5.45
C VAL A 271 16.61 -10.98 6.70
N ARG A 272 16.83 -12.15 7.32
CA ARG A 272 17.68 -12.30 8.51
C ARG A 272 19.15 -11.97 8.28
N ASP A 273 19.67 -12.16 7.07
CA ASP A 273 21.04 -11.74 6.71
C ASP A 273 21.28 -10.24 6.95
N GLY A 274 20.24 -9.41 6.82
CA GLY A 274 20.29 -7.96 7.08
C GLY A 274 19.72 -7.55 8.42
N HIS A 275 18.89 -8.42 9.02
CA HIS A 275 18.15 -8.16 10.26
C HIS A 275 18.28 -9.30 11.28
N PRO A 276 19.49 -9.58 11.82
CA PRO A 276 19.72 -10.78 12.64
C PRO A 276 18.89 -10.83 13.93
N HIS A 277 18.52 -9.67 14.48
CA HIS A 277 17.82 -9.57 15.77
C HIS A 277 16.55 -8.70 15.72
N THR A 278 16.21 -8.13 14.56
CA THR A 278 15.02 -7.28 14.42
C THR A 278 13.76 -8.13 14.65
N PRO A 279 12.80 -7.73 15.50
CA PRO A 279 11.53 -8.43 15.62
C PRO A 279 10.84 -8.60 14.26
N LEU A 280 10.53 -9.85 13.89
CA LEU A 280 9.96 -10.22 12.59
C LEU A 280 8.69 -11.04 12.81
N LEU A 281 7.57 -10.52 12.31
CA LEU A 281 6.28 -11.20 12.34
C LEU A 281 5.94 -11.80 10.97
N VAL A 282 5.74 -13.11 10.92
CA VAL A 282 5.07 -13.76 9.79
C VAL A 282 3.57 -13.76 10.03
N VAL A 283 2.82 -13.24 9.06
CA VAL A 283 1.36 -13.17 9.10
C VAL A 283 0.80 -14.06 8.00
N SER A 284 -0.06 -15.01 8.36
CA SER A 284 -0.74 -15.83 7.36
C SER A 284 -1.87 -15.05 6.66
N PRO A 285 -2.52 -15.61 5.63
CA PRO A 285 -3.68 -14.98 5.02
C PRO A 285 -4.81 -14.77 6.03
N ILE A 286 -5.55 -13.67 5.86
CA ILE A 286 -6.86 -13.48 6.50
C ILE A 286 -7.87 -14.46 5.90
N LEU A 287 -9.03 -14.62 6.53
CA LEU A 287 -10.10 -15.42 5.96
C LEU A 287 -10.48 -14.90 4.56
N CYS A 288 -10.51 -15.80 3.58
CA CYS A 288 -11.00 -15.50 2.24
C CYS A 288 -11.70 -16.76 1.69
N PRO A 289 -13.04 -16.86 1.80
CA PRO A 289 -13.77 -18.11 1.59
C PRO A 289 -13.50 -18.81 0.27
N ILE A 290 -13.22 -18.04 -0.80
CA ILE A 290 -12.97 -18.60 -2.14
C ILE A 290 -11.77 -19.56 -2.17
N HIS A 291 -10.81 -19.40 -1.26
CA HIS A 291 -9.54 -20.15 -1.26
C HIS A 291 -9.27 -20.92 0.04
N GLU A 292 -10.23 -21.01 0.96
CA GLU A 292 -10.08 -21.81 2.19
C GLU A 292 -9.82 -23.28 1.85
N ASP A 293 -10.63 -23.85 0.96
CA ASP A 293 -10.60 -25.26 0.58
C ASP A 293 -10.42 -25.52 -0.92
N THR A 294 -10.46 -24.46 -1.74
CA THR A 294 -10.29 -24.55 -3.19
C THR A 294 -9.00 -23.87 -3.62
N PRO A 295 -8.07 -24.58 -4.27
CA PRO A 295 -6.84 -23.96 -4.76
C PRO A 295 -7.10 -23.01 -5.94
N GLY A 296 -6.09 -22.26 -6.32
CA GLY A 296 -6.13 -21.46 -7.54
C GLY A 296 -6.15 -22.30 -8.84
N PRO A 297 -6.23 -21.61 -10.00
CA PRO A 297 -6.11 -20.16 -10.13
C PRO A 297 -7.41 -19.40 -9.82
N LEU A 298 -7.26 -18.13 -9.48
CA LEU A 298 -8.33 -17.16 -9.36
C LEU A 298 -8.73 -16.66 -10.75
N ALA A 299 -10.03 -16.53 -11.01
CA ALA A 299 -10.57 -15.99 -12.25
C ALA A 299 -11.63 -14.91 -11.97
N PRO A 300 -11.81 -13.93 -12.87
CA PRO A 300 -12.96 -13.03 -12.81
C PRO A 300 -14.27 -13.81 -12.98
N ASP A 301 -15.29 -13.41 -12.22
CA ASP A 301 -16.66 -13.91 -12.37
C ASP A 301 -17.34 -13.18 -13.54
N LEU A 302 -17.35 -13.83 -14.71
CA LEU A 302 -17.93 -13.25 -15.92
C LEU A 302 -19.44 -12.97 -15.80
N THR A 303 -20.15 -13.74 -14.97
CA THR A 303 -21.58 -13.51 -14.70
C THR A 303 -21.76 -12.22 -13.91
N ALA A 304 -20.98 -12.03 -12.84
CA ALA A 304 -21.01 -10.79 -12.07
C ALA A 304 -20.59 -9.56 -12.90
N ILE A 305 -19.59 -9.70 -13.78
CA ILE A 305 -19.16 -8.62 -14.68
C ILE A 305 -20.29 -8.21 -15.61
N GLY A 306 -21.07 -9.17 -16.14
CA GLY A 306 -22.26 -8.89 -16.94
C GLY A 306 -23.34 -8.09 -16.21
N GLU A 307 -23.33 -8.13 -14.88
CA GLU A 307 -24.21 -7.35 -13.98
C GLU A 307 -23.57 -6.04 -13.49
N GLY A 308 -22.38 -5.68 -14.02
CA GLY A 308 -21.64 -4.48 -13.63
C GLY A 308 -20.92 -4.58 -12.29
N ARG A 309 -20.73 -5.79 -11.76
CA ARG A 309 -20.03 -6.06 -10.49
C ARG A 309 -18.70 -6.75 -10.74
N LEU A 310 -17.63 -6.25 -10.12
CA LEU A 310 -16.36 -6.99 -10.05
C LEU A 310 -16.46 -8.05 -8.96
N SER A 311 -16.17 -9.30 -9.29
CA SER A 311 -16.17 -10.44 -8.37
C SER A 311 -15.23 -11.51 -8.88
N PHE A 312 -14.77 -12.39 -8.00
CA PHE A 312 -13.81 -13.44 -8.33
C PHE A 312 -14.24 -14.83 -7.87
N LEU A 313 -13.70 -15.85 -8.53
CA LEU A 313 -13.91 -17.26 -8.26
C LEU A 313 -12.59 -18.02 -8.25
N ALA A 314 -12.48 -19.05 -7.40
CA ALA A 314 -11.44 -20.06 -7.50
C ALA A 314 -11.84 -21.13 -8.53
N THR A 315 -10.91 -21.52 -9.40
CA THR A 315 -11.17 -22.48 -10.50
C THR A 315 -10.39 -23.80 -10.36
N GLY A 316 -9.59 -23.95 -9.31
CA GLY A 316 -8.86 -25.18 -9.03
C GLY A 316 -9.77 -26.30 -8.50
N ASP A 317 -9.28 -27.54 -8.57
CA ASP A 317 -9.96 -28.71 -8.02
C ASP A 317 -9.49 -28.96 -6.56
N PRO A 318 -10.38 -28.97 -5.56
CA PRO A 318 -10.05 -29.32 -4.18
C PRO A 318 -9.36 -30.69 -4.02
N ALA A 319 -9.63 -31.66 -4.90
CA ALA A 319 -8.98 -32.98 -4.84
C ALA A 319 -7.46 -32.90 -5.10
N GLU A 320 -6.99 -31.88 -5.82
CA GLU A 320 -5.58 -31.70 -6.12
C GLU A 320 -4.75 -31.22 -4.92
N VAL A 321 -5.39 -30.87 -3.79
CA VAL A 321 -4.68 -30.55 -2.53
C VAL A 321 -3.85 -31.74 -2.06
N GLU A 322 -4.33 -32.97 -2.25
CA GLU A 322 -3.58 -34.20 -1.95
C GLU A 322 -2.28 -34.31 -2.78
N SER A 323 -2.27 -33.73 -3.98
CA SER A 323 -1.10 -33.64 -4.86
C SER A 323 -0.21 -32.42 -4.58
N GLY A 324 -0.51 -31.67 -3.52
CA GLY A 324 0.29 -30.55 -3.04
C GLY A 324 -0.12 -29.19 -3.59
N LYS A 325 -1.32 -29.04 -4.20
CA LYS A 325 -1.89 -27.70 -4.43
C LYS A 325 -2.15 -27.00 -3.10
N LEU A 326 -2.10 -25.68 -3.15
CA LEU A 326 -2.14 -24.84 -1.95
C LEU A 326 -3.51 -24.17 -1.83
N THR A 327 -4.12 -24.32 -0.66
CA THR A 327 -5.25 -23.50 -0.19
C THR A 327 -4.77 -22.61 0.95
N LEU A 328 -5.61 -21.67 1.41
CA LEU A 328 -5.26 -20.84 2.55
C LEU A 328 -5.15 -21.64 3.85
N ASN A 329 -5.91 -22.73 3.99
CA ASN A 329 -5.77 -23.68 5.10
C ASN A 329 -4.38 -24.33 5.11
N VAL A 330 -3.92 -24.82 3.95
CA VAL A 330 -2.57 -25.41 3.81
C VAL A 330 -1.47 -24.38 4.09
N ILE A 331 -1.59 -23.17 3.54
CA ILE A 331 -0.63 -22.08 3.78
C ILE A 331 -0.54 -21.73 5.26
N ARG A 332 -1.69 -21.56 5.95
CA ARG A 332 -1.75 -21.26 7.39
C ARG A 332 -1.02 -22.32 8.20
N ALA A 333 -1.31 -23.60 7.95
CA ALA A 333 -0.68 -24.71 8.65
C ALA A 333 0.85 -24.73 8.44
N GLU A 334 1.31 -24.57 7.19
CA GLU A 334 2.74 -24.66 6.88
C GLU A 334 3.53 -23.44 7.40
N LEU A 335 2.97 -22.23 7.32
CA LEU A 335 3.61 -21.04 7.90
C LEU A 335 3.73 -21.16 9.43
N ALA A 336 2.67 -21.62 10.11
CA ALA A 336 2.71 -21.84 11.56
C ALA A 336 3.79 -22.87 11.92
N ARG A 337 3.84 -24.00 11.22
CA ARG A 337 4.85 -25.06 11.42
C ARG A 337 6.28 -24.55 11.20
N ILE A 338 6.52 -23.79 10.13
CA ILE A 338 7.85 -23.22 9.83
C ILE A 338 8.29 -22.27 10.93
N VAL A 339 7.42 -21.36 11.36
CA VAL A 339 7.76 -20.39 12.40
C VAL A 339 7.97 -21.07 13.75
N GLU A 340 7.10 -22.00 14.14
CA GLU A 340 7.25 -22.78 15.38
C GLU A 340 8.60 -23.51 15.42
N GLN A 341 8.95 -24.19 14.32
CA GLN A 341 10.24 -24.88 14.20
C GLN A 341 11.43 -23.92 14.35
N ARG A 342 11.37 -22.76 13.70
CA ARG A 342 12.48 -21.77 13.71
C ARG A 342 12.58 -20.98 15.01
N ALA A 343 11.46 -20.75 15.70
CA ALA A 343 11.42 -19.98 16.93
C ALA A 343 12.26 -20.61 18.07
N ALA A 344 12.60 -21.90 17.97
CA ALA A 344 13.55 -22.56 18.87
C ALA A 344 14.97 -21.97 18.80
N GLU A 345 15.38 -21.43 17.65
CA GLU A 345 16.70 -20.85 17.42
C GLU A 345 16.66 -19.34 17.17
N ASP A 346 15.49 -18.80 16.80
CA ASP A 346 15.25 -17.37 16.54
C ASP A 346 14.13 -16.83 17.46
N PRO A 347 14.44 -16.31 18.65
CA PRO A 347 13.44 -15.80 19.59
C PRO A 347 12.75 -14.52 19.12
N HIS A 348 13.23 -13.90 18.04
CA HIS A 348 12.66 -12.67 17.46
C HIS A 348 11.73 -12.96 16.27
N LEU A 349 11.47 -14.24 15.97
CA LEU A 349 10.54 -14.66 14.94
C LEU A 349 9.19 -15.00 15.57
N HIS A 350 8.14 -14.33 15.10
CA HIS A 350 6.79 -14.48 15.62
C HIS A 350 5.82 -14.89 14.52
N TYR A 351 4.73 -15.55 14.91
CA TYR A 351 3.62 -15.92 14.04
C TYR A 351 2.32 -15.23 14.50
N LEU A 352 1.52 -14.79 13.52
CA LEU A 352 0.14 -14.37 13.70
C LEU A 352 -0.74 -15.09 12.67
N ASP A 353 -1.77 -15.79 13.14
CA ASP A 353 -2.82 -16.29 12.26
C ASP A 353 -3.62 -15.10 11.75
N GLY A 354 -3.64 -14.89 10.44
CA GLY A 354 -4.36 -13.79 9.80
C GLY A 354 -5.85 -13.77 10.10
N ARG A 355 -6.45 -14.90 10.50
CA ARG A 355 -7.85 -14.95 10.96
C ARG A 355 -8.08 -14.22 12.29
N GLU A 356 -7.02 -14.03 13.09
CA GLU A 356 -7.09 -13.14 14.24
C GLU A 356 -7.32 -11.69 13.80
N LEU A 357 -6.88 -11.28 12.60
CA LEU A 357 -7.13 -9.94 12.06
C LEU A 357 -8.51 -9.81 11.40
N TYR A 358 -8.90 -10.83 10.62
CA TYR A 358 -10.21 -10.91 9.96
C TYR A 358 -10.56 -12.39 9.76
N GLY A 359 -11.51 -12.86 10.56
CA GLY A 359 -11.99 -14.25 10.60
C GLY A 359 -13.47 -14.38 10.22
N GLU A 360 -14.08 -15.51 10.57
CA GLU A 360 -15.44 -15.88 10.15
C GLU A 360 -16.49 -14.88 10.65
N GLN A 361 -16.42 -14.51 11.94
CA GLN A 361 -17.33 -13.52 12.53
C GLN A 361 -17.17 -12.13 11.91
N ASP A 362 -15.95 -11.77 11.51
CA ASP A 362 -15.70 -10.50 10.84
C ASP A 362 -16.25 -10.53 9.42
N HIS A 363 -16.16 -11.67 8.72
CA HIS A 363 -16.72 -11.84 7.39
C HIS A 363 -18.26 -11.81 7.36
N GLU A 364 -18.92 -12.36 8.37
CA GLU A 364 -20.38 -12.22 8.52
C GLU A 364 -20.81 -10.76 8.68
N ARG A 365 -20.02 -9.95 9.37
CA ARG A 365 -20.32 -8.53 9.65
C ARG A 365 -19.85 -7.59 8.53
N LEU A 366 -18.71 -7.88 7.93
CA LEU A 366 -18.00 -7.06 6.94
C LEU A 366 -17.61 -7.95 5.75
N PRO A 367 -18.57 -8.42 4.93
CA PRO A 367 -18.30 -9.36 3.85
C PRO A 367 -17.39 -8.74 2.78
N LEU A 368 -16.59 -9.58 2.13
CA LEU A 368 -15.70 -9.17 1.04
C LEU A 368 -16.56 -8.87 -0.23
N PRO A 369 -16.67 -7.62 -0.70
CA PRO A 369 -17.60 -7.24 -1.76
C PRO A 369 -17.34 -7.92 -3.11
N ASP A 370 -16.07 -8.16 -3.45
CA ASP A 370 -15.64 -8.89 -4.64
C ASP A 370 -15.25 -10.34 -4.34
N ARG A 371 -15.54 -10.79 -3.10
CA ARG A 371 -15.17 -12.09 -2.51
C ARG A 371 -13.68 -12.28 -2.21
N LEU A 372 -12.85 -11.23 -2.36
CA LEU A 372 -11.40 -11.31 -2.20
C LEU A 372 -10.81 -10.20 -1.33
N HIS A 373 -11.17 -8.94 -1.58
CA HIS A 373 -10.59 -7.77 -0.94
C HIS A 373 -11.49 -7.23 0.19
N PRO A 374 -10.91 -6.86 1.35
CA PRO A 374 -11.59 -6.07 2.36
C PRO A 374 -12.01 -4.72 1.80
N ASP A 375 -13.22 -4.26 2.12
CA ASP A 375 -13.65 -2.90 1.79
C ASP A 375 -13.10 -1.87 2.80
N ALA A 376 -13.51 -0.61 2.67
CA ALA A 376 -13.10 0.47 3.57
C ALA A 376 -13.32 0.16 5.07
N ALA A 377 -14.49 -0.36 5.45
CA ALA A 377 -14.80 -0.66 6.84
C ALA A 377 -13.97 -1.85 7.37
N ALA A 378 -13.74 -2.86 6.53
CA ALA A 378 -12.86 -3.97 6.87
C ALA A 378 -11.39 -3.54 6.94
N HIS A 379 -10.96 -2.55 6.15
CA HIS A 379 -9.64 -1.93 6.24
C HIS A 379 -9.42 -1.22 7.59
N GLU A 380 -10.41 -0.45 8.06
CA GLU A 380 -10.38 0.18 9.38
C GLU A 380 -10.25 -0.87 10.49
N HIS A 381 -11.11 -1.89 10.44
CA HIS A 381 -11.10 -3.00 11.37
C HIS A 381 -9.76 -3.74 11.43
N LEU A 382 -9.16 -4.02 10.27
CA LEU A 382 -7.83 -4.63 10.17
C LEU A 382 -6.75 -3.73 10.78
N GLY A 383 -6.80 -2.43 10.50
CA GLY A 383 -5.81 -1.45 10.98
C GLY A 383 -5.81 -1.34 12.50
N GLU A 384 -7.00 -1.16 13.10
CA GLU A 384 -7.17 -1.09 14.56
C GLU A 384 -6.71 -2.37 15.25
N ARG A 385 -7.10 -3.53 14.71
CA ARG A 385 -6.76 -4.80 15.34
C ARG A 385 -5.27 -5.12 15.21
N PHE A 386 -4.64 -4.80 14.07
CA PHE A 386 -3.20 -4.95 13.91
C PHE A 386 -2.42 -4.03 14.85
N ALA A 387 -2.82 -2.76 14.97
CA ALA A 387 -2.22 -1.84 15.93
C ALA A 387 -2.26 -2.44 17.35
N LYS A 388 -3.41 -2.95 17.79
CA LYS A 388 -3.58 -3.52 19.13
C LYS A 388 -2.79 -4.82 19.36
N LEU A 389 -2.86 -5.77 18.44
CA LEU A 389 -2.29 -7.11 18.63
C LEU A 389 -0.78 -7.18 18.37
N VAL A 390 -0.26 -6.25 17.55
CA VAL A 390 1.10 -6.35 17.04
C VAL A 390 1.97 -5.19 17.48
N LEU A 391 1.56 -3.95 17.21
CA LEU A 391 2.45 -2.79 17.33
C LEU A 391 2.32 -2.05 18.67
N GLY A 392 1.14 -2.12 19.29
CA GLY A 392 0.82 -1.47 20.56
C GLY A 392 1.34 -2.22 21.79
N PRO A 393 1.16 -1.67 23.00
CA PRO A 393 1.70 -2.24 24.23
C PRO A 393 1.29 -3.70 24.46
N GLY A 394 2.27 -4.56 24.72
CA GLY A 394 2.06 -6.01 24.89
C GLY A 394 1.77 -6.79 23.60
N GLY A 395 1.80 -6.13 22.44
CA GLY A 395 1.70 -6.76 21.13
C GLY A 395 2.96 -7.54 20.73
N LYS A 396 2.83 -8.37 19.70
CA LYS A 396 3.92 -9.28 19.24
C LYS A 396 5.21 -8.57 18.81
N LEU A 397 5.13 -7.30 18.42
CA LEU A 397 6.24 -6.44 18.02
C LEU A 397 6.32 -5.17 18.88
N ALA A 398 5.73 -5.18 20.07
CA ALA A 398 5.85 -4.09 21.03
C ALA A 398 7.31 -3.92 21.48
N GLU A 399 7.65 -2.75 22.01
CA GLU A 399 8.91 -2.60 22.75
C GLU A 399 8.86 -3.48 24.01
N ALA A 400 10.01 -4.08 24.34
CA ALA A 400 10.19 -4.84 25.58
C ALA A 400 10.38 -3.93 26.79
#